data_AF-A0A947TCD2-F1
#
_entry.id   AF-A0A947TCD2-F1
#
_cell.length_a   1.000
_cell.length_b   1.000
_cell.length_c   1.000
_cell.angle_alpha   90.00
_cell.angle_beta   90.00
_cell.angle_gamma   90.00
#
_symmetry.space_group_name_H-M   'P 1'
#
loop_
_entity.id
_entity.type
_entity.pdbx_description
1 polymer ?
#
loop_
_entity_poly.entity_id
_entity_poly.type
_entity_poly.pdbx_seq_one_letter_code
_entity_poly.pdbx_strand_id
1 'polypeptide(L)'
;MAPKLARVIATGLALTLAVSLPSGSALARDLKLTEPGIPYAYLYGACVFEPSASRAADCDEVRKAIESEAEITFDEWHRGSWLRLGRQFARALDLIDAEAAELAAAEASVPAPIISYMHCLGKSISNDPSFIEGSSADYISIEPACADRVDAENGGSDEWRGHYLYHRLRREGRVLNSAQRAPSTLTYRYGLLDLRRLDEG
;
A
#
# COMPACT_ATOMS: atom_id res chain seq x y z
N MET A 1 9.70 -79.46 -16.74
CA MET A 1 10.92 -78.62 -16.70
C MET A 1 10.76 -77.47 -17.67
N ALA A 2 11.20 -76.27 -17.25
CA ALA A 2 11.15 -74.96 -17.91
C ALA A 2 9.78 -74.21 -17.94
N PRO A 3 9.67 -73.03 -17.28
CA PRO A 3 8.41 -72.29 -17.08
C PRO A 3 8.11 -71.22 -18.15
N LYS A 4 6.82 -70.85 -18.19
CA LYS A 4 6.20 -69.78 -18.98
C LYS A 4 6.70 -68.39 -18.54
N LEU A 5 7.15 -67.57 -19.49
CA LEU A 5 7.37 -66.13 -19.30
C LEU A 5 6.02 -65.40 -19.32
N ALA A 6 5.52 -65.04 -18.14
CA ALA A 6 4.44 -64.07 -18.01
C ALA A 6 5.04 -62.65 -17.98
N ARG A 7 4.73 -61.85 -19.00
CA ARG A 7 5.02 -60.41 -19.04
C ARG A 7 4.24 -59.72 -17.92
N VAL A 8 4.96 -59.09 -17.02
CA VAL A 8 4.44 -58.16 -16.01
C VAL A 8 3.99 -56.88 -16.71
N ILE A 9 2.69 -56.60 -16.70
CA ILE A 9 2.13 -55.29 -17.04
C ILE A 9 2.15 -54.48 -15.74
N ALA A 10 3.17 -53.65 -15.58
CA ALA A 10 3.20 -52.62 -14.56
C ALA A 10 2.54 -51.36 -15.14
N THR A 11 1.21 -51.26 -15.04
CA THR A 11 0.50 -50.02 -15.32
C THR A 11 0.56 -49.11 -14.10
N GLY A 12 1.26 -47.99 -14.31
CA GLY A 12 1.58 -46.91 -13.38
C GLY A 12 0.48 -46.58 -12.38
N LEU A 13 0.88 -46.61 -11.13
CA LEU A 13 0.28 -45.84 -10.06
C LEU A 13 0.41 -44.36 -10.44
N ALA A 14 -0.65 -43.77 -11.01
CA ALA A 14 -0.73 -42.33 -11.23
C ALA A 14 -0.87 -41.68 -9.85
N LEU A 15 0.27 -41.42 -9.22
CA LEU A 15 0.37 -40.50 -8.09
C LEU A 15 -0.02 -39.12 -8.65
N THR A 16 -1.29 -38.75 -8.50
CA THR A 16 -1.70 -37.35 -8.58
C THR A 16 -1.02 -36.65 -7.41
N LEU A 17 0.22 -36.19 -7.65
CA LEU A 17 0.80 -35.08 -6.94
C LEU A 17 -0.19 -33.93 -7.15
N ALA A 18 -1.09 -33.76 -6.19
CA ALA A 18 -1.70 -32.49 -5.93
C ALA A 18 -0.52 -31.54 -5.71
N VAL A 19 -0.15 -30.84 -6.77
CA VAL A 19 0.70 -29.67 -6.67
C VAL A 19 -0.16 -28.70 -5.89
N SER A 20 -0.07 -28.79 -4.57
CA SER A 20 -0.31 -27.65 -3.70
C SER A 20 0.64 -26.59 -4.22
N LEU A 21 0.13 -25.75 -5.12
CA LEU A 21 0.73 -24.46 -5.38
C LEU A 21 1.01 -23.89 -4.00
N PRO A 22 2.27 -23.64 -3.63
CA PRO A 22 2.48 -22.82 -2.47
C PRO A 22 1.75 -21.53 -2.82
N SER A 23 0.68 -21.24 -2.09
CA SER A 23 0.16 -19.90 -1.90
C SER A 23 1.25 -19.15 -1.13
N GLY A 24 2.41 -19.01 -1.77
CA GLY A 24 3.48 -18.13 -1.38
C GLY A 24 2.83 -16.77 -1.38
N SER A 25 2.68 -16.24 -0.17
CA SER A 25 2.13 -14.94 0.16
C SER A 25 2.40 -13.96 -0.97
N ALA A 26 1.39 -13.18 -1.37
CA ALA A 26 1.58 -12.03 -2.22
C ALA A 26 2.50 -11.05 -1.49
N LEU A 27 3.80 -11.32 -1.57
CA LEU A 27 4.91 -10.59 -0.95
C LEU A 27 4.68 -9.10 -1.12
N ALA A 28 4.81 -8.35 -0.02
CA ALA A 28 4.74 -6.89 0.06
C ALA A 28 5.02 -6.22 -1.28
N ARG A 29 3.95 -5.86 -1.98
CA ARG A 29 4.07 -5.29 -3.31
C ARG A 29 4.40 -3.82 -3.13
N ASP A 30 5.61 -3.44 -3.51
CA ASP A 30 5.95 -2.03 -3.61
C ASP A 30 4.89 -1.33 -4.49
N LEU A 31 4.10 -0.41 -3.91
CA LEU A 31 3.16 0.40 -4.67
C LEU A 31 4.00 1.31 -5.56
N LYS A 32 3.66 1.36 -6.84
CA LYS A 32 4.23 2.36 -7.74
C LYS A 32 3.24 3.50 -7.81
N LEU A 33 3.56 4.58 -7.11
CA LEU A 33 2.76 5.78 -7.03
C LEU A 33 3.59 6.96 -7.55
N THR A 34 2.94 7.85 -8.29
CA THR A 34 3.49 9.19 -8.50
C THR A 34 3.29 10.01 -7.23
N GLU A 35 4.08 11.07 -7.06
CA GLU A 35 4.01 11.92 -5.88
C GLU A 35 2.61 12.47 -5.58
N PRO A 36 1.80 12.94 -6.55
CA PRO A 36 0.44 13.37 -6.26
C PRO A 36 -0.50 12.24 -5.83
N GLY A 37 -0.17 10.97 -6.11
CA GLY A 37 -0.99 9.83 -5.70
C GLY A 37 -0.79 9.44 -4.22
N ILE A 38 0.31 9.86 -3.60
CA ILE A 38 0.67 9.43 -2.23
C ILE A 38 -0.33 9.94 -1.19
N PRO A 39 -0.70 11.24 -1.15
CA PRO A 39 -1.63 11.75 -0.14
C PRO A 39 -2.99 11.04 -0.18
N TYR A 40 -3.51 10.80 -1.38
CA TYR A 40 -4.78 10.10 -1.58
C TYR A 40 -4.69 8.62 -1.19
N ALA A 41 -3.59 7.94 -1.52
CA ALA A 41 -3.36 6.57 -1.07
C ALA A 41 -3.28 6.48 0.47
N TYR A 42 -2.75 7.50 1.15
CA TYR A 42 -2.69 7.56 2.61
C TYR A 42 -4.08 7.76 3.23
N LEU A 43 -4.89 8.65 2.65
CA LEU A 43 -6.30 8.82 3.06
C LEU A 43 -7.08 7.53 2.93
N TYR A 44 -6.94 6.83 1.79
CA TYR A 44 -7.60 5.55 1.56
C TYR A 44 -7.14 4.48 2.53
N GLY A 45 -5.82 4.31 2.65
CA GLY A 45 -5.24 3.33 3.56
C GLY A 45 -5.64 3.58 5.01
N ALA A 46 -5.75 4.84 5.44
CA ALA A 46 -6.26 5.14 6.77
C ALA A 46 -7.70 4.65 6.98
N CYS A 47 -8.60 4.90 6.02
CA CYS A 47 -9.98 4.39 6.05
C CYS A 47 -9.99 2.85 6.11
N VAL A 48 -9.27 2.21 5.18
CA VAL A 48 -9.25 0.76 5.02
C VAL A 48 -8.48 0.06 6.15
N PHE A 49 -7.70 0.77 6.96
CA PHE A 49 -7.02 0.21 8.13
C PHE A 49 -7.60 0.65 9.48
N GLU A 50 -8.59 1.54 9.51
CA GLU A 50 -9.32 1.89 10.74
C GLU A 50 -10.22 0.75 11.24
N PRO A 51 -10.06 0.28 12.49
CA PRO A 51 -10.80 -0.89 12.98
C PRO A 51 -12.30 -0.60 13.11
N SER A 52 -13.12 -1.07 12.16
CA SER A 52 -14.59 -1.01 12.20
C SER A 52 -15.24 -2.14 11.41
N ALA A 53 -16.42 -2.61 11.87
CA ALA A 53 -17.22 -3.64 11.22
C ALA A 53 -17.97 -3.15 9.96
N SER A 54 -18.07 -1.83 9.72
CA SER A 54 -18.74 -1.23 8.54
C SER A 54 -17.79 -0.84 7.40
N ARG A 55 -16.49 -1.11 7.56
CA ARG A 55 -15.37 -0.57 6.78
C ARG A 55 -15.52 -0.64 5.25
N ALA A 56 -15.96 -1.77 4.69
CA ALA A 56 -15.96 -1.94 3.23
C ALA A 56 -16.94 -1.01 2.52
N ALA A 57 -18.12 -0.77 3.11
CA ALA A 57 -19.13 0.09 2.51
C ALA A 57 -18.80 1.58 2.68
N ASP A 58 -18.18 1.95 3.82
CA ASP A 58 -17.85 3.35 4.12
C ASP A 58 -16.62 3.83 3.34
N CYS A 59 -15.64 2.95 3.09
CA CYS A 59 -14.43 3.30 2.36
C CYS A 59 -14.60 3.30 0.83
N ASP A 60 -15.64 2.66 0.29
CA ASP A 60 -15.96 2.72 -1.15
C ASP A 60 -16.27 4.16 -1.60
N GLU A 61 -16.96 4.94 -0.78
CA GLU A 61 -17.23 6.36 -1.09
C GLU A 61 -15.96 7.21 -0.97
N VAL A 62 -15.10 6.92 0.01
CA VAL A 62 -13.77 7.55 0.10
C VAL A 62 -12.95 7.24 -1.15
N ARG A 63 -12.97 5.98 -1.62
CA ARG A 63 -12.27 5.55 -2.84
C ARG A 63 -12.74 6.34 -4.06
N LYS A 64 -14.05 6.47 -4.26
CA LYS A 64 -14.61 7.24 -5.38
C LYS A 64 -14.23 8.71 -5.31
N ALA A 65 -14.30 9.31 -4.11
CA ALA A 65 -13.94 10.71 -3.91
C ALA A 65 -12.46 10.96 -4.27
N ILE A 66 -11.54 10.15 -3.74
CA ILE A 66 -10.11 10.32 -4.00
C ILE A 66 -9.75 9.98 -5.46
N GLU A 67 -10.40 9.03 -6.12
CA GLU A 67 -10.16 8.73 -7.54
C GLU A 67 -10.58 9.93 -8.41
N SER A 68 -11.70 10.58 -8.07
CA SER A 68 -12.15 11.80 -8.75
C SER A 68 -11.25 13.01 -8.47
N GLU A 69 -10.79 13.20 -7.23
CA GLU A 69 -9.89 14.31 -6.88
C GLU A 69 -8.48 14.10 -7.46
N ALA A 70 -8.00 12.85 -7.45
CA ALA A 70 -6.72 12.50 -8.05
C ALA A 70 -6.70 12.73 -9.56
N GLU A 71 -7.82 12.56 -10.27
CA GLU A 71 -7.92 12.90 -11.70
C GLU A 71 -7.56 14.35 -11.97
N ILE A 72 -8.20 15.27 -11.25
CA ILE A 72 -7.98 16.71 -11.37
C ILE A 72 -6.53 17.05 -11.02
N THR A 73 -6.06 16.56 -9.86
CA THR A 73 -4.70 16.82 -9.39
C THR A 73 -3.66 16.25 -10.35
N PHE A 74 -3.85 15.05 -10.91
CA PHE A 74 -2.87 14.45 -11.81
C PHE A 74 -2.77 15.19 -13.14
N ASP A 75 -3.86 15.79 -13.62
CA ASP A 75 -3.81 16.63 -14.81
C ASP A 75 -3.03 17.93 -14.56
N GLU A 76 -3.20 18.56 -13.40
CA GLU A 76 -2.40 19.73 -12.98
C GLU A 76 -0.92 19.38 -12.82
N TRP A 77 -0.62 18.22 -12.23
CA TRP A 77 0.75 17.77 -12.00
C TRP A 77 1.44 17.22 -13.26
N HIS A 78 0.72 16.57 -14.17
CA HIS A 78 1.30 15.73 -15.21
C HIS A 78 0.64 15.83 -16.60
N ARG A 79 0.15 17.02 -16.97
CA ARG A 79 -0.35 17.43 -18.30
C ARG A 79 -0.44 16.28 -19.33
N GLY A 80 -1.60 15.62 -19.41
CA GLY A 80 -1.89 14.61 -20.43
C GLY A 80 -1.35 13.20 -20.17
N SER A 81 -0.79 12.93 -18.99
CA SER A 81 -0.38 11.57 -18.56
C SER A 81 -1.45 10.83 -17.75
N TRP A 82 -2.63 11.43 -17.53
CA TRP A 82 -3.69 10.91 -16.66
C TRP A 82 -3.98 9.42 -16.87
N LEU A 83 -4.30 8.97 -18.09
CA LEU A 83 -4.70 7.58 -18.34
C LEU A 83 -3.70 6.54 -17.82
N ARG A 84 -2.38 6.82 -17.91
CA ARG A 84 -1.35 5.91 -17.39
C ARG A 84 -1.26 6.00 -15.87
N LEU A 85 -1.31 7.21 -15.32
CA LEU A 85 -1.14 7.48 -13.89
C LEU A 85 -2.36 7.05 -13.08
N GLY A 86 -3.58 7.30 -13.58
CA GLY A 86 -4.82 6.80 -13.01
C GLY A 86 -4.85 5.28 -12.92
N ARG A 87 -4.35 4.55 -13.94
CA ARG A 87 -4.21 3.08 -13.85
C ARG A 87 -3.19 2.63 -12.80
N GLN A 88 -2.09 3.36 -12.64
CA GLN A 88 -1.10 3.07 -11.60
C GLN A 88 -1.69 3.32 -10.20
N PHE A 89 -2.43 4.41 -10.06
CA PHE A 89 -3.10 4.79 -8.83
C PHE A 89 -4.21 3.82 -8.44
N ALA A 90 -5.14 3.48 -9.35
CA ALA A 90 -6.17 2.48 -9.11
C ALA A 90 -5.56 1.13 -8.69
N ARG A 91 -4.50 0.69 -9.39
CA ARG A 91 -3.76 -0.52 -8.99
C ARG A 91 -3.17 -0.40 -7.59
N ALA A 92 -2.71 0.78 -7.18
CA ALA A 92 -2.19 0.97 -5.82
C ALA A 92 -3.31 0.86 -4.78
N LEU A 93 -4.51 1.38 -5.05
CA LEU A 93 -5.67 1.21 -4.17
C LEU A 93 -6.09 -0.26 -4.04
N ASP A 94 -6.09 -1.01 -5.15
CA ASP A 94 -6.36 -2.45 -5.13
C ASP A 94 -5.36 -3.24 -4.26
N LEU A 95 -4.12 -2.77 -4.19
CA LEU A 95 -3.09 -3.37 -3.34
C LEU A 95 -3.30 -3.05 -1.86
N ILE A 96 -3.82 -1.86 -1.54
CA ILE A 96 -4.23 -1.50 -0.18
C ILE A 96 -5.37 -2.41 0.28
N ASP A 97 -6.38 -2.64 -0.57
CA ASP A 97 -7.49 -3.54 -0.28
C ASP A 97 -7.02 -4.98 -0.06
N ALA A 98 -6.11 -5.47 -0.91
CA ALA A 98 -5.53 -6.80 -0.77
C ALA A 98 -4.78 -6.95 0.56
N GLU A 99 -3.97 -5.96 0.94
CA GLU A 99 -3.25 -5.98 2.21
C GLU A 99 -4.19 -5.93 3.42
N ALA A 100 -5.28 -5.16 3.33
CA ALA A 100 -6.31 -5.12 4.37
C ALA A 100 -7.01 -6.47 4.55
N ALA A 101 -7.28 -7.18 3.45
CA ALA A 101 -7.83 -8.53 3.48
C ALA A 101 -6.84 -9.53 4.10
N GLU A 102 -5.54 -9.41 3.80
CA GLU A 102 -4.50 -10.24 4.42
C GLU A 102 -4.37 -9.97 5.94
N LEU A 103 -4.43 -8.70 6.36
CA LEU A 103 -4.49 -8.29 7.77
C LEU A 103 -5.67 -8.92 8.49
N ALA A 104 -6.87 -8.82 7.91
CA ALA A 104 -8.08 -9.40 8.48
C ALA A 104 -7.98 -10.93 8.59
N ALA A 105 -7.46 -11.61 7.56
CA ALA A 105 -7.29 -13.06 7.55
C ALA A 105 -6.25 -13.54 8.58
N ALA A 106 -5.26 -12.72 8.90
CA ALA A 106 -4.24 -13.00 9.91
C ALA A 106 -4.62 -12.54 11.33
N GLU A 107 -5.86 -12.03 11.53
CA GLU A 107 -6.30 -11.38 12.77
C GLU A 107 -5.34 -10.28 13.26
N ALA A 108 -4.65 -9.62 12.32
CA ALA A 108 -3.68 -8.58 12.59
C ALA A 108 -4.26 -7.20 12.28
N SER A 109 -3.77 -6.20 12.99
CA SER A 109 -4.14 -4.79 12.78
C SER A 109 -2.91 -3.94 12.49
N VAL A 110 -3.15 -2.81 11.83
CA VAL A 110 -2.19 -1.71 11.75
C VAL A 110 -2.28 -0.94 13.07
N PRO A 111 -1.14 -0.56 13.68
CA PRO A 111 -1.17 0.27 14.89
C PRO A 111 -1.94 1.57 14.67
N ALA A 112 -2.83 1.93 15.61
CA ALA A 112 -3.60 3.17 15.56
C ALA A 112 -2.77 4.45 15.30
N PRO A 113 -1.56 4.61 15.89
CA PRO A 113 -0.74 5.79 15.62
C PRO A 113 -0.33 5.92 14.15
N ILE A 114 -0.18 4.79 13.44
CA ILE A 114 0.17 4.74 12.02
C ILE A 114 -1.02 5.10 11.14
N ILE A 115 -2.23 4.64 11.50
CA ILE A 115 -3.47 5.02 10.84
C ILE A 115 -3.69 6.53 10.98
N SER A 116 -3.54 7.06 12.19
CA SER A 116 -3.61 8.49 12.51
C SER A 116 -2.59 9.31 11.71
N TYR A 117 -1.35 8.83 11.62
CA TYR A 117 -0.30 9.44 10.81
C TYR A 117 -0.68 9.52 9.32
N MET A 118 -1.11 8.40 8.74
CA MET A 118 -1.54 8.35 7.33
C MET A 118 -2.69 9.32 7.07
N HIS A 119 -3.72 9.32 7.92
CA HIS A 119 -4.84 10.23 7.79
C HIS A 119 -4.40 11.71 7.89
N CYS A 120 -3.58 12.05 8.87
CA CYS A 120 -3.07 13.41 9.06
C CYS A 120 -2.26 13.90 7.86
N LEU A 121 -1.28 13.11 7.40
CA LEU A 121 -0.39 13.51 6.32
C LEU A 121 -1.15 13.59 4.99
N GLY A 122 -1.98 12.58 4.71
CA GLY A 122 -2.79 12.53 3.51
C GLY A 122 -3.73 13.74 3.41
N LYS A 123 -4.46 14.04 4.50
CA LYS A 123 -5.39 15.18 4.56
C LYS A 123 -4.67 16.52 4.48
N SER A 124 -3.54 16.67 5.16
CA SER A 124 -2.84 17.95 5.22
C SER A 124 -2.20 18.31 3.88
N ILE A 125 -1.60 17.33 3.19
CA ILE A 125 -1.02 17.55 1.86
C ILE A 125 -2.13 17.76 0.82
N SER A 126 -3.19 16.95 0.82
CA SER A 126 -4.26 17.08 -0.19
C SER A 126 -5.05 18.40 -0.10
N ASN A 127 -5.00 19.07 1.05
CA ASN A 127 -5.61 20.40 1.27
C ASN A 127 -4.61 21.55 1.16
N ASP A 128 -3.32 21.28 0.89
CA ASP A 128 -2.33 22.35 0.71
C ASP A 128 -2.57 23.07 -0.62
N PRO A 129 -2.66 24.42 -0.64
CA PRO A 129 -2.88 25.16 -1.87
C PRO A 129 -1.83 24.88 -2.94
N SER A 130 -0.56 24.75 -2.55
CA SER A 130 0.54 24.47 -3.48
C SER A 130 0.39 23.11 -4.13
N PHE A 131 -0.16 22.13 -3.40
CA PHE A 131 -0.45 20.80 -3.91
C PHE A 131 -1.62 20.80 -4.88
N ILE A 132 -2.73 21.44 -4.51
CA ILE A 132 -3.95 21.55 -5.31
C ILE A 132 -3.66 22.27 -6.64
N GLU A 133 -2.87 23.35 -6.59
CA GLU A 133 -2.46 24.13 -7.76
C GLU A 133 -1.40 23.42 -8.62
N GLY A 134 -0.99 22.21 -8.25
CA GLY A 134 -0.04 21.44 -9.03
C GLY A 134 1.40 21.96 -8.95
N SER A 135 1.76 22.73 -7.92
CA SER A 135 3.08 23.38 -7.82
C SER A 135 4.09 22.59 -6.99
N SER A 136 3.71 22.14 -5.79
CA SER A 136 4.58 21.33 -4.92
C SER A 136 3.84 20.51 -3.89
N ALA A 137 4.52 19.48 -3.36
CA ALA A 137 4.10 18.71 -2.20
C ALA A 137 5.15 18.86 -1.10
N ASP A 138 4.78 19.52 -0.01
CA ASP A 138 5.70 20.01 1.03
C ASP A 138 5.68 19.12 2.28
N TYR A 139 6.11 17.88 2.12
CA TYR A 139 6.17 16.92 3.22
C TYR A 139 6.99 17.45 4.39
N ILE A 140 8.15 18.07 4.14
CA ILE A 140 9.03 18.59 5.21
C ILE A 140 8.35 19.57 6.18
N SER A 141 7.36 20.34 5.71
CA SER A 141 6.68 21.34 6.53
C SER A 141 5.46 20.79 7.27
N ILE A 142 4.89 19.68 6.79
CA ILE A 142 3.65 19.09 7.30
C ILE A 142 3.93 17.86 8.18
N GLU A 143 4.93 17.08 7.81
CA GLU A 143 5.30 15.82 8.44
C GLU A 143 5.50 15.94 9.96
N PRO A 144 6.23 16.95 10.50
CA PRO A 144 6.44 17.05 11.95
C PRO A 144 5.14 17.14 12.76
N ALA A 145 4.14 17.87 12.26
CA ALA A 145 2.84 18.01 12.95
C ALA A 145 2.02 16.71 12.96
N CYS A 146 2.30 15.80 12.01
CA CYS A 146 1.68 14.48 11.95
C CYS A 146 2.50 13.42 12.69
N ALA A 147 3.82 13.57 12.77
CA ALA A 147 4.74 12.67 13.47
C ALA A 147 4.46 12.60 14.98
N ASP A 148 4.05 13.71 15.59
CA ASP A 148 3.66 13.78 17.01
C ASP A 148 2.58 12.74 17.39
N ARG A 149 1.76 12.29 16.42
CA ARG A 149 0.77 11.23 16.63
C ARG A 149 1.38 9.86 16.82
N VAL A 150 2.52 9.59 16.21
CA VAL A 150 3.29 8.35 16.39
C VAL A 150 3.96 8.37 17.76
N ASP A 151 4.55 9.49 18.14
CA ASP A 151 5.32 9.60 19.39
C ASP A 151 4.42 9.73 20.65
N ALA A 152 3.22 10.30 20.54
CA ALA A 152 2.32 10.51 21.68
C ALA A 152 1.46 9.28 22.07
N GLU A 153 1.26 8.33 21.16
CA GLU A 153 0.38 7.18 21.35
C GLU A 153 1.15 5.84 21.49
N ASN A 154 2.49 5.88 21.41
CA ASN A 154 3.36 4.73 21.63
C ASN A 154 3.63 4.52 23.13
N GLY A 155 2.84 3.66 23.75
CA GLY A 155 3.06 3.16 25.12
C GLY A 155 2.62 1.71 25.24
N GLY A 156 3.36 0.77 24.66
CA GLY A 156 2.98 -0.66 24.66
C GLY A 156 3.92 -1.59 23.86
N SER A 157 3.63 -2.90 23.85
CA SER A 157 4.47 -3.94 23.21
C SER A 157 4.67 -3.79 21.69
N ASP A 158 3.84 -2.98 21.04
CA ASP A 158 3.85 -2.73 19.59
C ASP A 158 4.62 -1.47 19.18
N GLU A 159 5.24 -0.78 20.13
CA GLU A 159 6.00 0.47 19.92
C GLU A 159 7.05 0.34 18.82
N TRP A 160 7.85 -0.72 18.83
CA TRP A 160 8.88 -0.95 17.80
C TRP A 160 8.29 -1.14 16.40
N ARG A 161 7.12 -1.78 16.30
CA ARG A 161 6.40 -2.01 15.04
C ARG A 161 5.82 -0.68 14.53
N GLY A 162 5.25 0.13 15.42
CA GLY A 162 4.83 1.50 15.12
C GLY A 162 5.98 2.32 14.55
N HIS A 163 7.09 2.46 15.28
CA HIS A 163 8.26 3.22 14.82
C HIS A 163 8.82 2.71 13.48
N TYR A 164 8.92 1.40 13.28
CA TYR A 164 9.37 0.83 12.01
C TYR A 164 8.45 1.22 10.84
N LEU A 165 7.14 1.06 11.02
CA LEU A 165 6.15 1.41 10.00
C LEU A 165 6.21 2.90 9.70
N TYR A 166 6.29 3.75 10.72
CA TYR A 166 6.48 5.18 10.55
C TYR A 166 7.70 5.50 9.69
N HIS A 167 8.86 4.89 9.95
CA HIS A 167 10.06 5.12 9.12
C HIS A 167 9.91 4.70 7.64
N ARG A 168 9.05 3.73 7.32
CA ARG A 168 8.74 3.37 5.92
C ARG A 168 7.79 4.35 5.25
N LEU A 169 6.85 4.86 6.03
CA LEU A 169 5.81 5.79 5.59
C LEU A 169 6.28 7.23 5.55
N ARG A 170 7.27 7.61 6.37
CA ARG A 170 7.73 8.99 6.43
C ARG A 170 8.27 9.45 5.09
N ARG A 171 7.99 10.70 4.76
CA ARG A 171 8.46 11.37 3.56
C ARG A 171 9.10 12.67 3.97
N GLU A 172 10.36 12.82 3.62
CA GLU A 172 11.11 14.05 3.89
C GLU A 172 11.28 14.82 2.59
N GLY A 173 11.21 16.15 2.69
CA GLY A 173 11.51 17.06 1.60
C GLY A 173 10.29 17.72 0.96
N ARG A 174 10.57 18.49 -0.09
CA ARG A 174 9.60 19.18 -0.94
C ARG A 174 9.74 18.63 -2.35
N VAL A 175 8.65 18.16 -2.92
CA VAL A 175 8.60 17.71 -4.32
C VAL A 175 8.04 18.87 -5.13
N LEU A 176 8.82 19.38 -6.08
CA LEU A 176 8.38 20.41 -7.01
C LEU A 176 7.82 19.77 -8.26
N ASN A 177 6.69 20.25 -8.76
CA ASN A 177 6.26 19.92 -10.11
C ASN A 177 7.18 20.62 -11.11
N SER A 178 8.09 19.86 -11.72
CA SER A 178 8.76 20.33 -12.93
C SER A 178 7.97 19.84 -14.13
N ALA A 179 7.18 20.73 -14.75
CA ALA A 179 6.39 20.45 -15.95
C ALA A 179 7.20 19.90 -17.16
N GLN A 180 8.52 19.80 -17.05
CA GLN A 180 9.46 19.29 -18.06
C GLN A 180 10.07 17.91 -17.73
N ARG A 181 9.79 17.29 -16.57
CA ARG A 181 10.28 15.94 -16.24
C ARG A 181 9.18 14.92 -16.40
N ALA A 182 9.55 13.72 -16.86
CA ALA A 182 8.69 12.55 -16.77
C ALA A 182 8.21 12.40 -15.31
N PRO A 183 6.95 11.98 -15.06
CA PRO A 183 6.46 11.74 -13.72
C PRO A 183 7.43 10.81 -12.99
N SER A 184 8.00 11.27 -11.89
CA SER A 184 8.80 10.39 -11.04
C SER A 184 7.85 9.42 -10.37
N THR A 185 7.94 8.15 -10.74
CA THR A 185 7.26 7.11 -9.96
C THR A 185 8.13 6.80 -8.76
N LEU A 186 7.64 7.04 -7.56
CA LEU A 186 8.25 6.52 -6.36
C LEU A 186 7.79 5.08 -6.18
N THR A 187 8.77 4.18 -6.06
CA THR A 187 8.52 2.83 -5.55
C THR A 187 8.26 2.97 -4.06
N TYR A 188 6.99 3.12 -3.73
CA TYR A 188 6.49 3.21 -2.37
C TYR A 188 6.46 1.81 -1.78
N ARG A 189 7.39 1.50 -0.86
CA ARG A 189 7.46 0.19 -0.22
C ARG A 189 6.35 0.03 0.82
N TYR A 190 5.17 -0.36 0.39
CA TYR A 190 4.07 -0.75 1.28
C TYR A 190 4.22 -2.22 1.70
N GLY A 191 3.72 -2.56 2.88
CA GLY A 191 4.00 -3.83 3.55
C GLY A 191 3.98 -3.65 5.05
N LEU A 192 2.84 -3.24 5.57
CA LEU A 192 2.50 -3.11 6.98
C LEU A 192 2.49 -4.47 7.72
N LEU A 193 2.46 -5.57 6.96
CA LEU A 193 2.55 -6.94 7.46
C LEU A 193 3.86 -7.69 7.17
N ASP A 194 4.72 -7.18 6.29
CA ASP A 194 5.94 -7.90 5.92
C ASP A 194 7.05 -7.69 6.95
N LEU A 195 6.83 -8.33 8.10
CA LEU A 195 7.78 -8.40 9.21
C LEU A 195 8.95 -9.35 8.90
N ARG A 196 8.89 -10.20 7.85
CA ARG A 196 9.97 -11.15 7.52
C ARG A 196 11.21 -10.45 6.93
N ARG A 197 11.03 -9.24 6.38
CA ARG A 197 12.13 -8.34 6.00
C ARG A 197 12.76 -7.59 7.18
N LEU A 198 12.28 -7.79 8.41
CA LEU A 198 12.90 -7.20 9.61
C LEU A 198 14.22 -7.89 9.98
N ASP A 199 14.43 -9.14 9.56
CA ASP A 199 15.63 -9.92 9.88
C ASP A 199 16.76 -9.74 8.84
N GLU A 200 16.53 -8.98 7.76
CA GLU A 200 17.52 -8.72 6.70
C GLU A 200 18.18 -7.32 6.81
N GLY A 201 17.99 -6.61 7.92
CA GLY A 201 18.56 -5.29 8.21
C GLY A 201 19.75 -5.34 9.17
#